data_AF-A0A1U7N3K1-F1
#
_entry.id   AF-A0A1U7N3K1-F1
#
_cell.length_a   1.000
_cell.length_b   1.000
_cell.length_c   1.000
_cell.angle_alpha   90.00
_cell.angle_beta   90.00
_cell.angle_gamma   90.00
#
_symmetry.space_group_name_H-M   'P 1'
#
loop_
_entity.id
_entity.type
_entity.pdbx_description
1 polymer ?
#
loop_
_entity_poly.entity_id
_entity_poly.type
_entity_poly.pdbx_seq_one_letter_code
_entity_poly.pdbx_strand_id
1 'polypeptide(L)'
;MVNTDTTLEEGTSLTVESRISQVTVYSNQARVTRRTKVSLTGQEQELVIPRLPMTIETESVRATGTGTGVVRLLGVRTEKVFDSEPVVEQVAQLSGQIKELEKQKRHLQDQLASKELARNFVEALTDKAVQHFSRSIAQQQIGVQETDEFLNFLEQRYHADASAIAQQEEQQQELQKQLNALKAKLQQLKTPRPQESLSIIVTLAAEAAVDFDLEVSYVVNRASWIPLYDLRTNSSSDRINLSYLAQVKQNTGEDWSNVSLTLSTAKPGLGTLPPKLEPWYIQALDQQPIRALRREKSRAMSKSMSESSPDQDYEDELEALTTRSAPQAMLATAAVAAQTVVAVVSTEGGVVTFELDGNSNIPSDGSPHKVTIFSDEYPSNPEYLAIPRLVSFAYLQTVVTNPVTGATLLPGKANIFRDQTFVGTTKLENIAPGQEFRLNLGIDEGIKIERDLVERQVDKKLIGNQRRTTYAYRLVITNLQSEQKTLVVKEQLPVSRDEKIKVRLTQTNPKIQTGEMGLLEWKLDLSPQDKQELYYQFIIEHSPELKVIGLDI
;
A
#
# COMPACT_ATOMS: atom_id res chain seq x y z
N MET A 1 52.28 40.02 -2.88
CA MET A 1 52.28 40.95 -1.73
C MET A 1 51.19 41.98 -1.96
N VAL A 2 50.01 41.74 -1.41
CA VAL A 2 49.04 42.79 -1.11
C VAL A 2 48.51 42.43 0.27
N ASN A 3 48.99 43.17 1.26
CA ASN A 3 48.42 43.20 2.61
C ASN A 3 47.08 43.92 2.50
N THR A 4 46.04 43.30 3.02
CA THR A 4 44.88 44.03 3.55
C THR A 4 44.65 43.51 4.95
N ASP A 5 45.16 44.29 5.90
CA ASP A 5 44.72 44.31 7.29
C ASP A 5 43.20 44.33 7.31
N THR A 6 42.60 43.30 7.91
CA THR A 6 41.23 43.37 8.41
C THR A 6 41.34 43.18 9.91
N THR A 7 41.00 44.27 10.59
CA THR A 7 40.86 44.43 12.04
C THR A 7 40.22 43.22 12.72
N LEU A 8 40.89 42.76 13.77
CA LEU A 8 40.41 41.84 14.79
C LEU A 8 39.17 42.43 15.48
N GLU A 9 38.02 41.76 15.36
CA GLU A 9 36.98 41.75 16.38
C GLU A 9 36.78 40.31 16.88
N GLU A 10 36.64 40.17 18.19
CA GLU A 10 36.67 38.95 18.98
C GLU A 10 35.48 38.02 18.70
N GLY A 11 35.78 36.73 18.50
CA GLY A 11 34.82 35.64 18.30
C GLY A 11 35.26 34.75 17.13
N THR A 12 36.28 33.91 17.31
CA THR A 12 36.76 32.96 16.30
C THR A 12 35.73 31.86 16.04
N SER A 13 34.74 32.18 15.21
CA SER A 13 33.79 31.21 14.68
C SER A 13 34.37 30.52 13.44
N LEU A 14 34.39 29.19 13.45
CA LEU A 14 34.87 28.35 12.37
C LEU A 14 33.69 27.55 11.82
N THR A 15 33.36 27.76 10.54
CA THR A 15 32.35 26.94 9.86
C THR A 15 32.95 25.59 9.48
N VAL A 16 32.28 24.50 9.86
CA VAL A 16 32.76 23.14 9.63
C VAL A 16 31.73 22.31 8.87
N GLU A 17 32.20 21.49 7.93
CA GLU A 17 31.36 20.49 7.30
C GLU A 17 31.26 19.25 8.19
N SER A 18 30.08 18.66 8.23
CA SER A 18 29.79 17.46 9.03
C SER A 18 29.03 16.45 8.19
N ARG A 19 29.19 15.17 8.50
CA ARG A 19 28.44 14.08 7.84
C ARG A 19 27.58 13.34 8.85
N ILE A 20 26.40 12.92 8.43
CA ILE A 20 25.55 12.03 9.22
C ILE A 20 26.22 10.65 9.26
N SER A 21 26.42 10.10 10.45
CA SER A 21 27.04 8.79 10.65
C SER A 21 26.03 7.74 11.13
N GLN A 22 25.07 8.13 11.95
CA GLN A 22 24.08 7.23 12.54
C GLN A 22 22.70 7.88 12.57
N VAL A 23 21.67 7.06 12.36
CA VAL A 23 20.28 7.48 12.46
C VAL A 23 19.50 6.41 13.21
N THR A 24 18.82 6.80 14.30
CA THR A 24 17.83 5.97 14.99
C THR A 24 16.43 6.44 14.62
N VAL A 25 15.66 5.64 13.88
CA VAL A 25 14.30 5.97 13.47
C VAL A 25 13.30 5.38 14.48
N TYR A 26 12.37 6.21 14.93
CA TYR A 26 11.25 5.85 15.81
C TYR A 26 9.93 5.89 15.03
N SER A 27 8.79 5.70 15.71
CA SER A 27 7.47 5.68 15.07
C SER A 27 7.08 6.99 14.36
N ASN A 28 7.62 8.14 14.79
CA ASN A 28 7.19 9.48 14.37
C ASN A 28 8.30 10.53 14.31
N GLN A 29 9.53 10.16 14.68
CA GLN A 29 10.71 11.02 14.66
C GLN A 29 11.97 10.19 14.43
N ALA A 30 13.11 10.84 14.25
CA ALA A 30 14.41 10.16 14.21
C ALA A 30 15.44 10.94 15.04
N ARG A 31 16.37 10.23 15.68
CA ARG A 31 17.58 10.82 16.25
C ARG A 31 18.69 10.70 15.22
N VAL A 32 19.26 11.82 14.81
CA VAL A 32 20.34 11.91 13.85
C VAL A 32 21.62 12.25 14.61
N THR A 33 22.68 11.52 14.31
CA THR A 33 24.02 11.78 14.83
C THR A 33 24.96 12.05 13.67
N ARG A 34 25.66 13.18 13.74
CA ARG A 34 26.65 13.62 12.75
C ARG A 34 28.01 13.79 13.40
N ARG A 35 29.06 13.57 12.61
CA ARG A 35 30.46 13.69 13.04
C ARG A 35 31.24 14.63 12.15
N THR A 36 32.20 15.32 12.76
CA THR A 36 33.20 16.13 12.07
C THR A 36 34.51 16.10 12.84
N LYS A 37 35.63 16.13 12.10
CA LYS A 37 36.96 16.20 12.68
C LYS A 37 37.48 17.61 12.55
N VAL A 38 37.96 18.15 13.66
CA VAL A 38 38.43 19.55 13.76
C VAL A 38 39.74 19.60 14.53
N SER A 39 40.63 20.48 14.11
CA SER A 39 41.88 20.77 14.83
C SER A 39 41.70 22.08 15.59
N LEU A 40 41.68 22.02 16.92
CA LEU A 40 41.53 23.18 17.79
C LEU A 40 42.90 23.81 18.08
N THR A 41 42.97 25.12 18.30
CA THR A 41 44.24 25.86 18.44
C THR A 41 44.60 26.27 19.87
N GLY A 42 44.06 25.60 20.89
CA GLY A 42 44.36 25.92 22.30
C GLY A 42 43.70 27.21 22.83
N GLN A 43 42.67 27.71 22.15
CA GLN A 43 41.85 28.85 22.56
C GLN A 43 40.36 28.49 22.44
N GLU A 44 39.49 29.34 22.98
CA GLU A 44 38.04 29.21 22.82
C GLU A 44 37.64 29.46 21.35
N GLN A 45 36.86 28.55 20.79
CA GLN A 45 36.42 28.58 19.40
C GLN A 45 34.97 28.17 19.29
N GLU A 46 34.21 28.87 18.45
CA GLU A 46 32.85 28.50 18.12
C GLU A 46 32.82 27.73 16.81
N LEU A 47 32.32 26.50 16.83
CA LEU A 47 32.16 25.69 15.62
C LEU A 47 30.74 25.81 15.11
N VAL A 48 30.59 26.28 13.87
CA VAL A 48 29.30 26.48 13.22
C VAL A 48 29.06 25.34 12.23
N ILE A 49 27.98 24.61 12.43
CA ILE A 49 27.47 23.60 11.50
C ILE A 49 26.25 24.22 10.78
N PRO A 50 26.39 24.67 9.52
CA PRO A 50 25.34 25.40 8.82
C PRO A 50 24.38 24.48 8.07
N ARG A 51 23.32 25.08 7.49
CA ARG A 51 22.40 24.44 6.53
C ARG A 51 21.68 23.21 7.09
N LEU A 52 21.22 23.31 8.33
CA LEU A 52 20.41 22.29 8.98
C LEU A 52 18.92 22.50 8.70
N PRO A 53 18.10 21.44 8.69
CA PRO A 53 16.68 21.59 8.44
C PRO A 53 15.94 22.19 9.63
N MET A 54 14.84 22.88 9.34
CA MET A 54 13.91 23.41 10.35
C MET A 54 13.13 22.32 11.10
N THR A 55 13.28 21.05 10.75
CA THR A 55 12.60 19.93 11.43
C THR A 55 13.28 19.51 12.73
N ILE A 56 14.44 20.08 13.04
CA ILE A 56 15.17 19.81 14.28
C ILE A 56 14.38 20.32 15.48
N GLU A 57 14.26 19.49 16.51
CA GLU A 57 13.83 19.92 17.83
C GLU A 57 15.02 20.57 18.54
N THR A 58 15.04 21.90 18.63
CA THR A 58 16.19 22.68 19.15
C THR A 58 16.61 22.25 20.56
N GLU A 59 15.66 21.91 21.43
CA GLU A 59 15.91 21.45 22.80
C GLU A 59 16.57 20.07 22.89
N SER A 60 16.53 19.29 21.80
CA SER A 60 17.11 17.96 21.73
C SER A 60 18.59 17.95 21.36
N VAL A 61 19.14 19.08 20.90
CA VAL A 61 20.51 19.15 20.40
C VAL A 61 21.50 18.87 21.53
N ARG A 62 22.40 17.91 21.32
CA ARG A 62 23.48 17.55 22.23
C ARG A 62 24.77 17.45 21.43
N ALA A 63 25.87 17.90 22.02
CA ALA A 63 27.20 17.73 21.44
C ALA A 63 28.10 17.01 22.45
N THR A 64 28.92 16.12 21.92
CA THR A 64 29.91 15.31 22.62
C THR A 64 31.11 15.13 21.71
N GLY A 65 32.21 14.59 22.19
CA GLY A 65 33.31 14.25 21.30
C GLY A 65 34.49 13.66 22.03
N THR A 66 35.46 13.21 21.25
CA THR A 66 36.68 12.58 21.74
C THR A 66 37.87 13.17 21.01
N GLY A 67 38.96 13.47 21.71
CA GLY A 67 40.18 14.01 21.10
C GLY A 67 41.43 13.42 21.72
N THR A 68 42.58 13.77 21.15
CA THR A 68 43.91 13.34 21.60
C THR A 68 44.41 14.11 22.84
N GLY A 69 43.60 15.04 23.35
CA GLY A 69 43.89 15.90 24.50
C GLY A 69 42.59 16.39 25.16
N VAL A 70 42.74 17.18 26.23
CA VAL A 70 41.60 17.68 27.02
C VAL A 70 40.90 18.82 26.27
N VAL A 71 39.61 18.62 25.99
CA VAL A 71 38.72 19.62 25.37
C VAL A 71 37.51 19.80 26.28
N ARG A 72 37.17 21.06 26.59
CA ARG A 72 35.97 21.42 27.36
C ARG A 72 34.89 21.90 26.40
N LEU A 73 33.71 21.31 26.51
CA LEU A 73 32.52 21.75 25.78
C LEU A 73 31.76 22.76 26.64
N LEU A 74 31.79 24.03 26.21
CA LEU A 74 31.27 25.15 27.00
C LEU A 74 29.78 25.37 26.76
N GLY A 75 29.29 25.08 25.55
CA GLY A 75 27.87 25.22 25.23
C GLY A 75 27.50 24.73 23.84
N VAL A 76 26.20 24.55 23.64
CA VAL A 76 25.59 24.26 22.35
C VAL A 76 24.35 25.14 22.20
N ARG A 77 24.22 25.83 21.08
CA ARG A 77 23.03 26.61 20.76
C ARG A 77 22.64 26.45 19.30
N THR A 78 21.39 26.76 18.99
CA THR A 78 20.85 26.77 17.62
C THR A 78 20.49 28.19 17.22
N GLU A 79 20.84 28.57 16.00
CA GLU A 79 20.51 29.86 15.41
C GLU A 79 19.74 29.67 14.10
N LYS A 80 18.75 30.52 13.84
CA LYS A 80 17.96 30.48 12.60
C LYS A 80 18.55 31.43 11.58
N VAL A 81 18.85 30.91 10.40
CA VAL A 81 19.44 31.62 9.26
C VAL A 81 18.43 31.66 8.10
N PHE A 82 18.47 32.73 7.32
CA PHE A 82 17.64 32.90 6.13
C PHE A 82 18.54 32.90 4.90
N ASP A 83 18.62 31.77 4.21
CA ASP A 83 19.40 31.64 2.98
C ASP A 83 18.60 32.18 1.78
N SER A 84 19.29 32.93 0.93
CA SER A 84 18.73 33.50 -0.30
C SER A 84 19.66 33.30 -1.52
N GLU A 85 19.89 32.04 -1.96
CA GLU A 85 20.17 31.61 -3.38
C GLU A 85 20.59 30.13 -3.52
N PRO A 86 20.48 29.44 -4.71
CA PRO A 86 20.40 29.91 -6.11
C PRO A 86 19.11 29.50 -6.84
N VAL A 87 18.04 30.29 -6.71
CA VAL A 87 16.78 30.09 -7.47
C VAL A 87 16.91 30.56 -8.93
N VAL A 88 17.85 31.48 -9.21
CA VAL A 88 17.95 32.18 -10.50
C VAL A 88 18.29 31.25 -11.68
N GLU A 89 19.27 30.35 -11.52
CA GLU A 89 19.71 29.47 -12.60
C GLU A 89 18.68 28.37 -12.92
N GLN A 90 18.11 27.74 -11.89
CA GLN A 90 17.05 26.74 -12.07
C GLN A 90 15.76 27.36 -12.65
N VAL A 91 15.42 28.59 -12.25
CA VAL A 91 14.29 29.32 -12.84
C VAL A 91 14.58 29.67 -14.30
N ALA A 92 15.81 30.05 -14.66
CA ALA A 92 16.18 30.32 -16.04
C ALA A 92 16.08 29.05 -16.91
N GLN A 93 16.59 27.91 -16.44
CA GLN A 93 16.51 26.62 -17.14
C GLN A 93 15.06 26.18 -17.35
N LEU A 94 14.23 26.18 -16.29
CA LEU A 94 12.82 25.78 -16.39
C LEU A 94 12.01 26.73 -17.28
N SER A 95 12.29 28.05 -17.21
CA SER A 95 11.64 29.03 -18.09
C SER A 95 12.01 28.79 -19.56
N GLY A 96 13.26 28.40 -19.85
CA GLY A 96 13.71 28.03 -21.18
C GLY A 96 12.97 26.80 -21.73
N GLN A 97 12.84 25.74 -20.92
CA GLN A 97 12.11 24.52 -21.30
C GLN A 97 10.63 24.78 -21.56
N ILE A 98 9.97 25.59 -20.71
CA ILE A 98 8.56 25.97 -20.90
C ILE A 98 8.38 26.70 -22.24
N LYS A 99 9.27 27.63 -22.57
CA LYS A 99 9.19 28.40 -23.82
C LYS A 99 9.32 27.51 -25.06
N GLU A 100 10.19 26.50 -25.00
CA GLU A 100 10.36 25.55 -26.12
C GLU A 100 9.13 24.66 -26.29
N LEU A 101 8.57 24.11 -25.20
CA LEU A 101 7.35 23.31 -25.28
C LEU A 101 6.13 24.14 -25.73
N GLU A 102 6.02 25.41 -25.33
CA GLU A 102 4.96 26.31 -25.82
C GLU A 102 5.08 26.56 -27.33
N LYS A 103 6.31 26.65 -27.86
CA LYS A 103 6.57 26.78 -29.29
C LYS A 103 6.17 25.51 -30.05
N GLN A 104 6.52 24.33 -29.53
CA GLN A 104 6.14 23.05 -30.12
C GLN A 104 4.62 22.86 -30.13
N LYS A 105 3.95 23.20 -29.02
CA LYS A 105 2.47 23.17 -28.94
C LYS A 105 1.84 24.07 -30.00
N ARG A 106 2.33 25.31 -30.16
CA ARG A 106 1.81 26.25 -31.17
C ARG A 106 1.97 25.69 -32.58
N HIS A 107 3.13 25.10 -32.89
CA HIS A 107 3.36 24.47 -34.18
C HIS A 107 2.35 23.33 -34.47
N LEU A 108 2.08 22.47 -33.48
CA LEU A 108 1.06 21.42 -33.62
C LEU A 108 -0.36 21.98 -33.76
N GLN A 109 -0.68 23.10 -33.11
CA GLN A 109 -1.97 23.77 -33.26
C GLN A 109 -2.17 24.32 -34.68
N ASP A 110 -1.13 24.91 -35.26
CA ASP A 110 -1.18 25.41 -36.63
C ASP A 110 -1.36 24.26 -37.65
N GLN A 111 -0.70 23.11 -37.41
CA GLN A 111 -0.87 21.91 -38.24
C GLN A 111 -2.27 21.30 -38.12
N LEU A 112 -2.81 21.24 -36.90
CA LEU A 112 -4.14 20.71 -36.62
C LEU A 112 -5.20 21.54 -37.36
N ALA A 113 -5.14 22.88 -37.24
CA ALA A 113 -6.07 23.78 -37.92
C ALA A 113 -6.05 23.60 -39.45
N SER A 114 -4.87 23.37 -40.04
CA SER A 114 -4.73 23.07 -41.48
C SER A 114 -5.39 21.74 -41.87
N LYS A 115 -5.25 20.70 -41.04
CA LYS A 115 -5.87 19.39 -41.28
C LYS A 115 -7.38 19.40 -41.07
N GLU A 116 -7.88 20.13 -40.08
CA GLU A 116 -9.32 20.34 -39.89
C GLU A 116 -9.94 21.04 -41.09
N LEU A 117 -9.27 22.06 -41.64
CA LEU A 117 -9.69 22.72 -42.87
C LEU A 117 -9.75 21.72 -44.05
N ALA A 118 -8.74 20.86 -44.20
CA ALA A 118 -8.70 19.84 -45.24
C ALA A 118 -9.83 18.80 -45.08
N ARG A 119 -10.09 18.33 -43.86
CA ARG A 119 -11.21 17.42 -43.56
C ARG A 119 -12.56 18.06 -43.90
N ASN A 120 -12.78 19.29 -43.45
CA ASN A 120 -14.02 20.02 -43.72
C ASN A 120 -14.21 20.28 -45.22
N PHE A 121 -13.12 20.49 -45.96
CA PHE A 121 -13.16 20.61 -47.42
C PHE A 121 -13.58 19.29 -48.09
N VAL A 122 -13.01 18.16 -47.65
CA VAL A 122 -13.41 16.82 -48.14
C VAL A 122 -14.89 16.56 -47.85
N GLU A 123 -15.36 16.85 -46.64
CA GLU A 123 -16.78 16.70 -46.26
C GLU A 123 -17.72 17.54 -47.15
N ALA A 124 -17.37 18.82 -47.37
CA ALA A 124 -18.13 19.70 -48.23
C ALA A 124 -18.11 19.28 -49.72
N LEU A 125 -17.00 18.66 -50.17
CA LEU A 125 -16.91 18.08 -51.50
C LEU A 125 -17.79 16.83 -51.64
N THR A 126 -17.77 15.94 -50.65
CA THR A 126 -18.61 14.73 -50.63
C THR A 126 -20.09 15.08 -50.77
N ASP A 127 -20.59 16.03 -49.97
CA ASP A 127 -22.00 16.44 -49.99
C ASP A 127 -22.43 16.97 -51.39
N LYS A 128 -21.60 17.82 -52.00
CA LYS A 128 -21.87 18.35 -53.35
C LYS A 128 -21.72 17.29 -54.44
N ALA A 129 -20.75 16.39 -54.30
CA ALA A 129 -20.47 15.34 -55.27
C ALA A 129 -21.60 14.31 -55.34
N VAL A 130 -22.13 13.88 -54.19
CA VAL A 130 -23.29 12.96 -54.11
C VAL A 130 -24.50 13.52 -54.87
N GLN A 131 -24.79 14.81 -54.72
CA GLN A 131 -25.88 15.47 -55.45
C GLN A 131 -25.66 15.52 -56.97
N HIS A 132 -24.42 15.74 -57.41
CA HIS A 132 -24.05 15.82 -58.83
C HIS A 132 -24.02 14.44 -59.49
N PHE A 133 -23.46 13.43 -58.83
CA PHE A 133 -23.39 12.05 -59.35
C PHE A 133 -24.77 11.41 -59.43
N SER A 134 -25.66 11.65 -58.46
CA SER A 134 -27.05 11.17 -58.52
C SER A 134 -27.79 11.63 -59.78
N ARG A 135 -27.54 12.86 -60.24
CA ARG A 135 -28.11 13.41 -61.48
C ARG A 135 -27.41 12.88 -62.74
N SER A 136 -26.08 12.78 -62.70
CA SER A 136 -25.27 12.41 -63.87
C SER A 136 -25.38 10.92 -64.22
N ILE A 137 -25.52 10.04 -63.22
CA ILE A 137 -25.80 8.61 -63.40
C ILE A 137 -27.21 8.41 -63.98
N ALA A 138 -28.21 9.14 -63.49
CA ALA A 138 -29.58 9.10 -64.03
C ALA A 138 -29.66 9.55 -65.49
N GLN A 139 -28.73 10.40 -65.93
CA GLN A 139 -28.60 10.89 -67.31
C GLN A 139 -27.63 10.07 -68.18
N GLN A 140 -27.08 8.95 -67.68
CA GLN A 140 -26.07 8.10 -68.35
C GLN A 140 -24.80 8.84 -68.81
N GLN A 141 -24.42 9.94 -68.14
CA GLN A 141 -23.26 10.76 -68.53
C GLN A 141 -21.94 10.32 -67.88
N ILE A 142 -21.99 9.54 -66.79
CA ILE A 142 -20.84 9.05 -66.03
C ILE A 142 -21.11 7.57 -65.67
N GLY A 143 -20.08 6.72 -65.72
CA GLY A 143 -20.18 5.33 -65.30
C GLY A 143 -20.15 5.16 -63.77
N VAL A 144 -20.69 4.03 -63.31
CA VAL A 144 -20.74 3.69 -61.88
C VAL A 144 -19.34 3.45 -61.30
N GLN A 145 -18.40 2.97 -62.14
CA GLN A 145 -17.03 2.68 -61.73
C GLN A 145 -16.22 3.95 -61.42
N GLU A 146 -16.30 4.97 -62.27
CA GLU A 146 -15.60 6.24 -62.05
C GLU A 146 -16.13 6.98 -60.82
N THR A 147 -17.41 6.78 -60.49
CA THR A 147 -18.03 7.31 -59.27
C THR A 147 -17.50 6.59 -58.02
N ASP A 148 -17.39 5.26 -58.08
CA ASP A 148 -16.85 4.44 -56.98
C ASP A 148 -15.38 4.78 -56.70
N GLU A 149 -14.54 4.94 -57.73
CA GLU A 149 -13.14 5.34 -57.59
C GLU A 149 -12.97 6.70 -56.91
N PHE A 150 -13.82 7.68 -57.25
CA PHE A 150 -13.78 9.01 -56.64
C PHE A 150 -14.29 9.01 -55.18
N LEU A 151 -15.35 8.27 -54.89
CA LEU A 151 -15.86 8.13 -53.51
C LEU A 151 -14.83 7.44 -52.61
N ASN A 152 -14.19 6.37 -53.10
CA ASN A 152 -13.10 5.69 -52.40
C ASN A 152 -11.91 6.64 -52.16
N PHE A 153 -11.56 7.50 -53.12
CA PHE A 153 -10.52 8.51 -52.93
C PHE A 153 -10.87 9.51 -51.81
N LEU A 154 -12.11 10.01 -51.78
CA LEU A 154 -12.57 10.93 -50.73
C LEU A 154 -12.62 10.26 -49.35
N GLU A 155 -13.07 9.01 -49.27
CA GLU A 155 -13.09 8.22 -48.04
C GLU A 155 -11.67 7.98 -47.51
N GLN A 156 -10.74 7.56 -48.37
CA GLN A 156 -9.33 7.39 -48.01
C GLN A 156 -8.72 8.71 -47.50
N ARG A 157 -9.04 9.83 -48.16
CA ARG A 157 -8.54 11.14 -47.74
C ARG A 157 -9.12 11.56 -46.39
N TYR A 158 -10.41 11.36 -46.19
CA TYR A 158 -11.10 11.64 -44.93
C TYR A 158 -10.50 10.83 -43.78
N HIS A 159 -10.30 9.51 -43.96
CA HIS A 159 -9.69 8.65 -42.93
C HIS A 159 -8.24 9.04 -42.63
N ALA A 160 -7.45 9.39 -43.65
CA ALA A 160 -6.07 9.83 -43.47
C ALA A 160 -5.99 11.15 -42.68
N ASP A 161 -6.84 12.12 -43.00
CA ASP A 161 -6.89 13.40 -42.29
C ASP A 161 -7.45 13.23 -40.86
N ALA A 162 -8.48 12.39 -40.66
CA ALA A 162 -9.02 12.07 -39.34
C ALA A 162 -8.00 11.35 -38.42
N SER A 163 -7.28 10.37 -38.97
CA SER A 163 -6.21 9.67 -38.23
C SER A 163 -5.08 10.62 -37.83
N ALA A 164 -4.66 11.50 -38.75
CA ALA A 164 -3.62 12.48 -38.47
C ALA A 164 -4.06 13.55 -37.44
N ILE A 165 -5.33 13.95 -37.45
CA ILE A 165 -5.93 14.83 -36.42
C ILE A 165 -5.85 14.16 -35.05
N ALA A 166 -6.32 12.91 -34.93
CA ALA A 166 -6.30 12.18 -33.66
C ALA A 166 -4.86 12.04 -33.08
N GLN A 167 -3.88 11.73 -33.92
CA GLN A 167 -2.47 11.64 -33.51
C GLN A 167 -1.93 12.99 -33.01
N GLN A 168 -2.29 14.10 -33.67
CA GLN A 168 -1.85 15.44 -33.26
C GLN A 168 -2.53 15.91 -31.98
N GLU A 169 -3.80 15.57 -31.76
CA GLU A 169 -4.51 15.84 -30.52
C GLU A 169 -3.87 15.11 -29.33
N GLU A 170 -3.50 13.83 -29.50
CA GLU A 170 -2.79 13.06 -28.48
C GLU A 170 -1.43 13.70 -28.12
N GLN A 171 -0.66 14.10 -29.13
CA GLN A 171 0.62 14.81 -28.91
C GLN A 171 0.42 16.14 -28.18
N GLN A 172 -0.62 16.92 -28.54
CA GLN A 172 -0.92 18.17 -27.83
C GLN A 172 -1.29 17.94 -26.36
N GLN A 173 -2.04 16.88 -26.05
CA GLN A 173 -2.38 16.52 -24.67
C GLN A 173 -1.12 16.16 -23.88
N GLU A 174 -0.20 15.39 -24.45
CA GLU A 174 1.04 15.01 -23.79
C GLU A 174 1.95 16.22 -23.53
N LEU A 175 2.14 17.09 -24.53
CA LEU A 175 2.85 18.37 -24.33
C LEU A 175 2.18 19.26 -23.28
N GLN A 176 0.84 19.26 -23.19
CA GLN A 176 0.13 20.03 -22.18
C GLN A 176 0.36 19.48 -20.77
N LYS A 177 0.41 18.15 -20.59
CA LYS A 177 0.77 17.52 -19.31
C LYS A 177 2.17 17.92 -18.87
N GLN A 178 3.14 17.87 -19.80
CA GLN A 178 4.54 18.26 -19.53
C GLN A 178 4.64 19.75 -19.18
N LEU A 179 3.96 20.63 -19.91
CA LEU A 179 3.90 22.06 -19.60
C LEU A 179 3.32 22.34 -18.22
N ASN A 180 2.23 21.65 -17.84
CA ASN A 180 1.62 21.80 -16.52
C ASN A 180 2.59 21.37 -15.41
N ALA A 181 3.29 20.25 -15.58
CA ALA A 181 4.28 19.76 -14.63
C ALA A 181 5.45 20.76 -14.44
N LEU A 182 6.00 21.29 -15.55
CA LEU A 182 7.08 22.28 -15.48
C LEU A 182 6.62 23.62 -14.90
N LYS A 183 5.40 24.09 -15.23
CA LYS A 183 4.82 25.31 -14.64
C LYS A 183 4.59 25.16 -13.13
N ALA A 184 4.12 24.00 -12.67
CA ALA A 184 3.99 23.71 -11.25
C ALA A 184 5.35 23.73 -10.53
N LYS A 185 6.38 23.13 -11.13
CA LYS A 185 7.75 23.16 -10.60
C LYS A 185 8.33 24.58 -10.54
N LEU A 186 8.08 25.39 -11.57
CA LEU A 186 8.48 26.81 -11.60
C LEU A 186 7.74 27.63 -10.52
N GLN A 187 6.45 27.38 -10.30
CA GLN A 187 5.66 28.08 -9.28
C GLN A 187 6.12 27.75 -7.86
N GLN A 188 6.54 26.50 -7.61
CA GLN A 188 7.17 26.10 -6.35
C GLN A 188 8.48 26.87 -6.11
N LEU A 189 9.28 27.13 -7.15
CA LEU A 189 10.55 27.88 -7.06
C LEU A 189 10.37 29.40 -6.99
N LYS A 190 9.37 29.96 -7.68
CA LYS A 190 9.10 31.42 -7.72
C LYS A 190 8.44 31.99 -6.48
N THR A 191 7.94 31.15 -5.57
CA THR A 191 7.44 31.61 -4.28
C THR A 191 8.66 31.79 -3.37
N PRO A 192 9.13 33.02 -3.09
CA PRO A 192 10.29 33.24 -2.24
C PRO A 192 9.85 32.96 -0.81
N ARG A 193 9.90 31.70 -0.40
CA ARG A 193 10.10 31.40 1.00
C ARG A 193 11.59 31.60 1.22
N PRO A 194 12.03 32.55 2.08
CA PRO A 194 13.41 32.51 2.51
C PRO A 194 13.66 31.09 3.00
N GLN A 195 14.68 30.41 2.49
CA GLN A 195 14.97 29.07 2.99
C GLN A 195 15.48 29.26 4.41
N GLU A 196 14.56 29.07 5.35
CA GLU A 196 14.89 29.02 6.75
C GLU A 196 15.74 27.77 6.96
N SER A 197 16.96 27.98 7.40
CA SER A 197 17.87 26.92 7.82
C SER A 197 18.26 27.16 9.27
N LEU A 198 18.65 26.10 9.96
CA LEU A 198 19.25 26.20 11.28
C LEU A 198 20.77 26.08 11.16
N SER A 199 21.47 26.69 12.09
CA SER A 199 22.89 26.46 12.36
C SER A 199 23.03 26.00 13.79
N ILE A 200 23.80 24.93 14.02
CA ILE A 200 24.23 24.55 15.37
C ILE A 200 25.59 25.17 15.63
N ILE A 201 25.71 25.85 16.76
CA ILE A 201 26.95 26.48 17.22
C ILE A 201 27.41 25.76 18.48
N VAL A 202 28.60 25.17 18.43
CA VAL A 202 29.23 24.47 19.55
C VAL A 202 30.44 25.27 20.02
N THR A 203 30.43 25.73 21.27
CA THR A 203 31.56 26.46 21.86
C THR A 203 32.50 25.48 22.56
N LEU A 204 33.75 25.43 22.11
CA LEU A 204 34.78 24.52 22.63
C LEU A 204 35.99 25.31 23.12
N ALA A 205 36.66 24.80 24.16
CA ALA A 205 37.95 25.30 24.61
C ALA A 205 38.93 24.13 24.76
N ALA A 206 40.12 24.27 24.17
CA ALA A 206 41.21 23.32 24.28
C ALA A 206 42.40 23.96 25.00
N GLU A 207 43.18 23.19 25.75
CA GLU A 207 44.36 23.70 26.47
C GLU A 207 45.61 23.77 25.57
N ALA A 208 45.61 23.04 24.45
CA ALA A 208 46.67 23.04 23.44
C ALA A 208 46.09 22.69 22.07
N ALA A 209 46.93 22.69 21.03
CA ALA A 209 46.53 22.24 19.71
C ALA A 209 46.17 20.75 19.73
N VAL A 210 44.94 20.39 19.34
CA VAL A 210 44.41 19.03 19.49
C VAL A 210 43.45 18.69 18.35
N ASP A 211 43.53 17.45 17.86
CA ASP A 211 42.54 16.89 16.97
C ASP A 211 41.37 16.34 17.78
N PHE A 212 40.17 16.79 17.44
CA PHE A 212 38.93 16.46 18.14
C PHE A 212 37.89 15.94 17.14
N ASP A 213 37.32 14.77 17.43
CA ASP A 213 36.17 14.21 16.72
C ASP A 213 34.92 14.68 17.45
N LEU A 214 34.25 15.69 16.88
CA LEU A 214 33.02 16.26 17.39
C LEU A 214 31.83 15.44 16.88
N GLU A 215 31.01 14.98 17.81
CA GLU A 215 29.74 14.33 17.56
C GLU A 215 28.59 15.25 18.01
N VAL A 216 27.66 15.53 17.10
CA VAL A 216 26.44 16.27 17.41
C VAL A 216 25.24 15.38 17.13
N SER A 217 24.35 15.26 18.10
CA SER A 217 23.10 14.51 17.97
C SER A 217 21.90 15.41 18.20
N TYR A 218 20.82 15.16 17.47
CA TYR A 218 19.57 15.90 17.57
C TYR A 218 18.40 15.05 17.08
N VAL A 219 17.20 15.42 17.50
CA VAL A 219 15.95 14.82 17.05
C VAL A 219 15.39 15.63 15.89
N VAL A 220 14.96 14.94 14.85
CA VAL A 220 14.21 15.50 13.73
C VAL A 220 12.81 14.90 13.67
N ASN A 221 11.84 15.77 13.39
CA ASN A 221 10.48 15.38 13.10
C ASN A 221 10.31 15.00 11.64
N ARG A 222 9.15 14.39 11.29
CA ARG A 222 8.82 13.96 9.91
C ARG A 222 9.66 12.79 9.39
N ALA A 223 10.12 11.94 10.31
CA ALA A 223 10.68 10.63 10.02
C ALA A 223 9.85 9.58 10.75
N SER A 224 9.65 8.41 10.14
CA SER A 224 8.89 7.32 10.75
C SER A 224 9.29 6.00 10.14
N TRP A 225 9.08 4.91 10.87
CA TRP A 225 9.12 3.57 10.30
C TRP A 225 7.90 2.75 10.73
N ILE A 226 7.51 1.80 9.89
CA ILE A 226 6.48 0.80 10.20
C ILE A 226 6.97 -0.60 9.81
N PRO A 227 6.60 -1.65 10.57
CA PRO A 227 6.94 -3.03 10.23
C PRO A 227 6.11 -3.52 9.05
N LEU A 228 6.75 -4.26 8.15
CA LEU A 228 6.15 -4.96 7.02
C LEU A 228 6.71 -6.37 6.93
N TYR A 229 5.92 -7.30 6.40
CA TYR A 229 6.33 -8.68 6.26
C TYR A 229 6.06 -9.18 4.85
N ASP A 230 6.96 -10.00 4.33
CA ASP A 230 6.69 -10.87 3.19
C ASP A 230 6.80 -12.32 3.69
N LEU A 231 5.72 -13.08 3.55
CA LEU A 231 5.61 -14.48 3.95
C LEU A 231 5.56 -15.32 2.68
N ARG A 232 6.57 -16.16 2.46
CA ARG A 232 6.68 -17.00 1.27
C ARG A 232 6.65 -18.47 1.65
N THR A 233 5.82 -19.23 0.97
CA THR A 233 5.73 -20.68 1.13
C THR A 233 5.68 -21.37 -0.23
N ASN A 234 6.08 -22.63 -0.25
CA ASN A 234 6.00 -23.51 -1.41
C ASN A 234 5.08 -24.67 -1.04
N SER A 235 4.20 -25.08 -1.95
CA SER A 235 3.20 -26.14 -1.74
C SER A 235 3.81 -27.50 -1.36
N SER A 236 5.10 -27.74 -1.63
CA SER A 236 5.84 -28.95 -1.24
C SER A 236 6.72 -28.79 0.01
N SER A 237 6.65 -27.66 0.72
CA SER A 237 7.50 -27.38 1.89
C SER A 237 6.69 -27.13 3.15
N ASP A 238 7.08 -27.77 4.24
CA ASP A 238 6.53 -27.52 5.59
C ASP A 238 7.18 -26.31 6.27
N ARG A 239 7.72 -25.37 5.47
CA ARG A 239 8.37 -24.16 5.98
C ARG A 239 7.81 -22.90 5.33
N ILE A 240 7.83 -21.82 6.11
CA ILE A 240 7.53 -20.48 5.63
C ILE A 240 8.80 -19.64 5.77
N ASN A 241 9.22 -19.03 4.68
CA ASN A 241 10.21 -17.96 4.73
C ASN A 241 9.51 -16.66 5.13
N LEU A 242 9.88 -16.12 6.28
CA LEU A 242 9.40 -14.84 6.79
C LEU A 242 10.52 -13.81 6.59
N SER A 243 10.28 -12.86 5.70
CA SER A 243 11.10 -11.66 5.57
C SER A 243 10.49 -10.54 6.40
N TYR A 244 11.19 -10.11 7.45
CA TYR A 244 10.80 -8.97 8.26
C TYR A 244 11.45 -7.71 7.67
N LEU A 245 10.63 -6.82 7.15
CA LEU A 245 11.01 -5.56 6.53
C LEU A 245 10.58 -4.38 7.41
N ALA A 246 11.25 -3.25 7.24
CA ALA A 246 10.78 -1.96 7.72
C ALA A 246 10.55 -1.02 6.55
N GLN A 247 9.45 -0.29 6.60
CA GLN A 247 9.20 0.81 5.68
C GLN A 247 9.55 2.11 6.40
N VAL A 248 10.68 2.70 6.04
CA VAL A 248 11.17 3.97 6.54
C VAL A 248 10.68 5.08 5.61
N LYS A 249 10.08 6.11 6.18
CA LYS A 249 9.64 7.30 5.45
C LYS A 249 10.17 8.53 6.15
N GLN A 250 10.85 9.40 5.40
CA GLN A 250 11.39 10.63 5.96
C GLN A 250 11.23 11.80 4.99
N ASN A 251 10.95 12.98 5.55
CA ASN A 251 10.94 14.26 4.86
C ASN A 251 11.44 15.33 5.83
N THR A 252 12.64 15.08 6.35
CA THR A 252 13.34 15.90 7.34
C THR A 252 14.08 17.09 6.69
N GLY A 253 14.25 17.10 5.37
CA GLY A 253 15.13 18.04 4.67
C GLY A 253 16.59 17.62 4.63
N GLU A 254 16.93 16.42 5.10
CA GLU A 254 18.29 15.87 5.04
C GLU A 254 18.29 14.47 4.42
N ASP A 255 19.20 14.26 3.46
CA ASP A 255 19.44 12.93 2.91
C ASP A 255 20.33 12.13 3.86
N TRP A 256 19.92 10.92 4.18
CA TRP A 256 20.72 9.99 4.98
C TRP A 256 21.48 9.09 4.03
N SER A 257 22.70 9.49 3.68
CA SER A 257 23.56 8.73 2.77
C SER A 257 24.64 7.97 3.54
N ASN A 258 24.74 6.67 3.29
CA ASN A 258 25.74 5.77 3.85
C ASN A 258 25.76 5.78 5.40
N VAL A 259 24.60 5.72 6.04
CA VAL A 259 24.46 5.82 7.52
C VAL A 259 24.26 4.45 8.16
N SER A 260 24.70 4.28 9.40
CA SER A 260 24.28 3.16 10.24
C SER A 260 22.85 3.43 10.73
N LEU A 261 21.91 2.60 10.29
CA LEU A 261 20.47 2.78 10.53
C LEU A 261 20.00 1.85 11.64
N THR A 262 19.39 2.44 12.66
CA THR A 262 18.78 1.72 13.78
C THR A 262 17.28 1.99 13.78
N LEU A 263 16.46 0.97 13.93
CA LEU A 263 15.00 1.10 14.06
C LEU A 263 14.62 0.80 15.50
N SER A 264 13.81 1.65 16.12
CA SER A 264 13.42 1.47 17.52
C SER A 264 11.92 1.65 17.72
N THR A 265 11.33 0.78 18.56
CA THR A 265 9.94 0.92 19.02
C THR A 265 9.80 1.84 20.23
N ALA A 266 10.90 2.40 20.72
CA ALA A 266 10.84 3.43 21.75
C ALA A 266 9.95 4.58 21.28
N LYS A 267 9.26 5.20 22.23
CA LYS A 267 8.45 6.40 22.00
C LYS A 267 9.03 7.56 22.81
N PRO A 268 10.11 8.20 22.32
CA PRO A 268 10.65 9.39 22.96
C PRO A 268 9.55 10.46 23.04
N GLY A 269 9.47 11.18 24.16
CA GLY A 269 8.52 12.29 24.31
C GLY A 269 7.09 11.91 24.71
N LEU A 270 6.78 10.63 24.96
CA LEU A 270 5.56 10.26 25.68
C LEU A 270 5.62 10.94 27.06
N GLY A 271 4.73 11.90 27.29
CA GLY A 271 4.77 12.78 28.45
C GLY A 271 5.04 12.02 29.75
N THR A 272 5.93 12.56 30.58
CA THR A 272 6.32 11.95 31.85
C THR A 272 5.21 12.00 32.90
N LEU A 273 4.15 12.76 32.62
CA LEU A 273 3.00 12.93 33.50
C LEU A 273 1.90 11.91 33.14
N PRO A 274 1.39 11.14 34.11
CA PRO A 274 0.27 10.26 33.86
C PRO A 274 -0.97 11.09 33.45
N PRO A 275 -1.81 10.58 32.52
CA PRO A 275 -3.07 11.23 32.21
C PRO A 275 -3.93 11.29 33.47
N LYS A 276 -4.64 12.41 33.67
CA LYS A 276 -5.59 12.55 34.76
C LYS A 276 -6.89 11.84 34.38
N LEU A 277 -7.47 11.11 35.33
CA LEU A 277 -8.79 10.53 35.17
C LEU A 277 -9.83 11.64 35.26
N GLU A 278 -10.58 11.84 34.18
CA GLU A 278 -11.80 12.64 34.20
C GLU A 278 -12.95 11.79 34.74
N PRO A 279 -13.92 12.35 35.49
CA PRO A 279 -15.07 11.60 35.98
C PRO A 279 -15.86 10.96 34.82
N TRP A 280 -16.01 9.64 34.86
CA TRP A 280 -16.82 8.91 33.89
C TRP A 280 -18.29 8.93 34.31
N TYR A 281 -19.02 9.93 33.84
CA TYR A 281 -20.46 10.03 34.08
C TYR A 281 -21.24 9.02 33.22
N ILE A 282 -22.12 8.25 33.86
CA ILE A 282 -23.15 7.44 33.20
C ILE A 282 -24.48 8.18 33.41
N GLN A 283 -25.11 8.62 32.33
CA GLN A 283 -26.43 9.23 32.36
C GLN A 283 -27.42 8.34 31.62
N ALA A 284 -28.57 8.05 32.24
CA ALA A 284 -29.68 7.45 31.54
C ALA A 284 -30.18 8.46 30.49
N LEU A 285 -30.32 8.00 29.25
CA LEU A 285 -30.87 8.83 28.18
C LEU A 285 -32.36 9.04 28.49
N ASP A 286 -32.69 10.13 29.19
CA ASP A 286 -34.08 10.55 29.33
C ASP A 286 -34.60 10.81 27.92
N GLN A 287 -35.48 9.93 27.45
CA GLN A 287 -36.23 10.15 26.23
C GLN A 287 -37.14 11.36 26.49
N GLN A 288 -36.63 12.56 26.22
CA GLN A 288 -37.50 13.71 26.15
C GLN A 288 -38.51 13.43 25.04
N PRO A 289 -39.83 13.50 25.30
CA PRO A 289 -40.81 13.37 24.26
C PRO A 289 -40.52 14.47 23.23
N ILE A 290 -40.24 14.04 22.00
CA ILE A 290 -40.08 14.92 20.86
C ILE A 290 -41.29 15.86 20.85
N ARG A 291 -41.09 17.12 21.25
CA ARG A 291 -42.09 18.16 21.00
C ARG A 291 -42.20 18.25 19.49
N ALA A 292 -43.31 17.76 18.95
CA ALA A 292 -43.68 17.95 17.57
C ALA A 292 -43.62 19.45 17.27
N LEU A 293 -42.56 19.89 16.59
CA LEU A 293 -42.45 21.24 16.07
C LEU A 293 -43.57 21.40 15.05
N ARG A 294 -44.61 22.11 15.49
CA ARG A 294 -45.74 22.57 14.69
C ARG A 294 -45.16 23.36 13.51
N ARG A 295 -45.19 22.73 12.34
CA ARG A 295 -44.70 23.26 11.07
C ARG A 295 -45.59 24.41 10.62
N GLU A 296 -45.26 25.63 11.01
CA GLU A 296 -45.84 26.82 10.41
C GLU A 296 -45.33 26.97 8.97
N LYS A 297 -46.29 27.19 8.06
CA LYS A 297 -46.07 27.37 6.64
C LYS A 297 -45.40 28.73 6.40
N SER A 298 -44.19 28.74 5.87
CA SER A 298 -43.67 29.86 5.08
C SER A 298 -43.37 29.38 3.66
N ARG A 299 -44.24 29.82 2.74
CA ARG A 299 -43.97 29.91 1.29
C ARG A 299 -42.94 31.01 1.09
N ALA A 300 -41.82 30.73 0.42
CA ALA A 300 -41.30 31.55 -0.69
C ALA A 300 -39.99 30.99 -1.26
N MET A 301 -40.05 30.72 -2.56
CA MET A 301 -38.98 30.80 -3.58
C MET A 301 -37.64 30.07 -3.38
N SER A 302 -37.47 29.01 -4.16
CA SER A 302 -36.51 29.06 -5.28
C SER A 302 -36.94 28.12 -6.42
N LYS A 303 -37.16 28.73 -7.59
CA LYS A 303 -36.91 28.16 -8.93
C LYS A 303 -35.50 27.53 -8.92
N SER A 304 -35.16 26.46 -9.62
CA SER A 304 -35.73 25.81 -10.80
C SER A 304 -35.00 24.49 -11.07
N MET A 305 -35.73 23.51 -11.59
CA MET A 305 -35.36 22.58 -12.68
C MET A 305 -34.19 21.61 -12.40
N SER A 306 -34.48 20.33 -12.16
CA SER A 306 -34.69 19.26 -13.16
C SER A 306 -33.35 18.72 -13.68
N GLU A 307 -33.11 17.45 -13.92
CA GLU A 307 -33.94 16.24 -13.87
C GLU A 307 -32.96 15.06 -13.84
N SER A 308 -33.36 14.02 -13.13
CA SER A 308 -33.06 12.58 -13.31
C SER A 308 -31.89 12.09 -14.19
N SER A 309 -31.10 11.18 -13.60
CA SER A 309 -30.56 9.99 -14.29
C SER A 309 -30.98 8.74 -13.53
N PRO A 310 -31.50 7.69 -14.21
CA PRO A 310 -31.82 6.40 -13.61
C PRO A 310 -30.67 5.38 -13.71
N ASP A 311 -30.83 4.30 -12.93
CA ASP A 311 -30.07 3.05 -12.87
C ASP A 311 -29.75 2.43 -14.24
N GLN A 312 -28.64 1.68 -14.34
CA GLN A 312 -28.63 0.21 -14.53
C GLN A 312 -27.31 -0.35 -15.14
N ASP A 313 -26.94 -1.50 -14.58
CA ASP A 313 -26.34 -2.71 -15.18
C ASP A 313 -24.90 -2.71 -15.74
N TYR A 314 -24.09 -3.57 -15.12
CA TYR A 314 -22.85 -4.11 -15.67
C TYR A 314 -22.95 -5.64 -15.67
N GLU A 315 -23.05 -6.25 -16.85
CA GLU A 315 -22.67 -7.64 -17.11
C GLU A 315 -21.89 -7.75 -18.44
N ASP A 316 -20.69 -8.31 -18.28
CA ASP A 316 -19.97 -9.34 -19.06
C ASP A 316 -19.38 -9.20 -20.49
N GLU A 317 -18.20 -9.84 -20.53
CA GLU A 317 -17.47 -10.60 -21.57
C GLU A 317 -16.56 -9.94 -22.65
N LEU A 318 -15.25 -10.13 -22.42
CA LEU A 318 -14.24 -10.87 -23.22
C LEU A 318 -14.43 -11.04 -24.75
N GLU A 319 -13.40 -10.65 -25.52
CA GLU A 319 -12.49 -11.54 -26.28
C GLU A 319 -11.35 -10.70 -26.92
N ALA A 320 -10.10 -10.95 -26.54
CA ALA A 320 -9.07 -11.71 -27.28
C ALA A 320 -8.35 -10.93 -28.41
N LEU A 321 -7.02 -10.82 -28.31
CA LEU A 321 -6.11 -11.14 -29.42
C LEU A 321 -4.72 -11.48 -28.89
N THR A 322 -4.22 -12.58 -29.43
CA THR A 322 -3.00 -13.28 -29.05
C THR A 322 -1.83 -12.81 -29.90
N THR A 323 -0.64 -12.70 -29.31
CA THR A 323 0.62 -12.87 -30.06
C THR A 323 1.59 -13.68 -29.23
N ARG A 324 1.94 -14.86 -29.78
CA ARG A 324 2.98 -15.78 -29.31
C ARG A 324 4.37 -15.18 -29.56
N SER A 325 5.23 -15.27 -28.55
CA SER A 325 6.69 -15.19 -28.71
C SER A 325 7.31 -16.42 -28.06
N ALA A 326 8.10 -17.17 -28.83
CA ALA A 326 8.78 -18.38 -28.36
C ALA A 326 9.95 -18.06 -27.40
N PRO A 327 10.39 -19.00 -26.54
CA PRO A 327 11.44 -18.75 -25.56
C PRO A 327 12.85 -18.89 -26.17
N GLN A 328 13.71 -17.91 -25.92
CA GLN A 328 15.16 -18.10 -26.01
C GLN A 328 15.65 -18.76 -24.71
N ALA A 329 16.29 -19.91 -24.86
CA ALA A 329 16.99 -20.59 -23.78
C ALA A 329 18.17 -19.73 -23.31
N MET A 330 18.08 -19.21 -22.08
CA MET A 330 19.24 -18.70 -21.36
C MET A 330 19.80 -19.80 -20.46
N LEU A 331 21.10 -20.05 -20.63
CA LEU A 331 21.92 -20.92 -19.80
C LEU A 331 21.80 -20.49 -18.34
N ALA A 332 21.32 -21.42 -17.51
CA ALA A 332 21.31 -21.27 -16.06
C ALA A 332 22.75 -21.19 -15.54
N THR A 333 23.21 -19.98 -15.27
CA THR A 333 24.26 -19.78 -14.28
C THR A 333 23.61 -19.98 -12.92
N ALA A 334 24.17 -20.89 -12.11
CA ALA A 334 23.69 -21.14 -10.76
C ALA A 334 23.68 -19.80 -10.00
N ALA A 335 22.49 -19.32 -9.64
CA ALA A 335 22.32 -18.12 -8.86
C ALA A 335 22.96 -18.34 -7.49
N VAL A 336 23.98 -17.56 -7.18
CA VAL A 336 24.47 -17.44 -5.81
C VAL A 336 23.38 -16.69 -5.04
N ALA A 337 22.78 -17.33 -4.05
CA ALA A 337 21.79 -16.69 -3.20
C ALA A 337 22.37 -15.41 -2.59
N ALA A 338 21.63 -14.30 -2.68
CA ALA A 338 22.02 -13.06 -2.03
C ALA A 338 22.15 -13.31 -0.52
N GLN A 339 23.21 -12.79 0.10
CA GLN A 339 23.39 -12.87 1.54
C GLN A 339 22.28 -12.06 2.22
N THR A 340 21.59 -12.66 3.18
CA THR A 340 20.57 -12.00 3.99
C THR A 340 21.24 -11.07 5.00
N VAL A 341 20.92 -9.79 4.91
CA VAL A 341 21.25 -8.79 5.94
C VAL A 341 20.43 -9.13 7.19
N VAL A 342 21.10 -9.40 8.31
CA VAL A 342 20.44 -9.75 9.58
C VAL A 342 20.73 -8.64 10.58
N ALA A 343 19.70 -7.94 11.03
CA ALA A 343 19.85 -6.90 12.04
C ALA A 343 20.19 -7.52 13.40
N VAL A 344 21.03 -6.83 14.18
CA VAL A 344 21.22 -7.14 15.60
C VAL A 344 20.01 -6.64 16.37
N VAL A 345 19.35 -7.56 17.10
CA VAL A 345 18.13 -7.25 17.87
C VAL A 345 18.44 -7.18 19.35
N SER A 346 18.06 -6.07 19.99
CA SER A 346 18.09 -5.93 21.45
C SER A 346 16.70 -5.63 21.99
N THR A 347 16.37 -6.21 23.15
CA THR A 347 15.12 -5.95 23.87
C THR A 347 15.44 -5.54 25.30
N GLU A 348 15.16 -4.28 25.64
CA GLU A 348 15.33 -3.73 26.99
C GLU A 348 14.04 -3.02 27.42
N GLY A 349 13.47 -3.39 28.58
CA GLY A 349 12.29 -2.71 29.13
C GLY A 349 11.05 -2.69 28.22
N GLY A 350 10.91 -3.65 27.29
CA GLY A 350 9.81 -3.70 26.31
C GLY A 350 10.02 -2.87 25.04
N VAL A 351 11.15 -2.15 24.94
CA VAL A 351 11.62 -1.52 23.70
C VAL A 351 12.39 -2.54 22.88
N VAL A 352 12.08 -2.64 21.59
CA VAL A 352 12.78 -3.46 20.62
C VAL A 352 13.58 -2.54 19.71
N THR A 353 14.86 -2.84 19.56
CA THR A 353 15.77 -2.09 18.69
C THR A 353 16.40 -3.04 17.67
N PHE A 354 16.41 -2.62 16.41
CA PHE A 354 17.01 -3.33 15.28
C PHE A 354 18.14 -2.49 14.72
N GLU A 355 19.38 -2.94 14.88
CA GLU A 355 20.53 -2.33 14.22
C GLU A 355 20.73 -3.01 12.87
N LEU A 356 20.50 -2.30 11.78
CA LEU A 356 20.60 -2.88 10.45
C LEU A 356 22.06 -3.03 10.05
N ASP A 357 22.37 -4.21 9.50
CA ASP A 357 23.69 -4.51 8.95
C ASP A 357 23.93 -3.70 7.65
N GLY A 358 25.07 -3.03 7.59
CA GLY A 358 25.49 -2.24 6.42
C GLY A 358 24.97 -0.79 6.42
N ASN A 359 25.54 0.00 5.52
CA ASN A 359 25.22 1.42 5.42
C ASN A 359 23.97 1.64 4.54
N SER A 360 22.98 2.35 5.08
CA SER A 360 21.70 2.63 4.42
C SER A 360 21.68 3.99 3.73
N ASN A 361 20.90 4.10 2.65
CA ASN A 361 20.64 5.35 1.93
C ASN A 361 19.14 5.65 1.92
N ILE A 362 18.70 6.70 2.61
CA ILE A 362 17.28 7.10 2.69
C ILE A 362 17.15 8.60 2.35
N PRO A 363 16.70 8.96 1.14
CA PRO A 363 16.56 10.35 0.70
C PRO A 363 15.37 11.07 1.36
N SER A 364 15.42 12.40 1.39
CA SER A 364 14.40 13.26 2.00
C SER A 364 13.29 13.62 1.03
N ASP A 365 12.64 12.58 0.49
CA ASP A 365 11.64 12.71 -0.57
C ASP A 365 10.19 12.49 -0.08
N GLY A 366 10.01 12.08 1.18
CA GLY A 366 8.71 11.72 1.74
C GLY A 366 8.13 10.41 1.19
N SER A 367 8.88 9.68 0.37
CA SER A 367 8.51 8.37 -0.15
C SER A 367 8.80 7.27 0.87
N PRO A 368 8.05 6.16 0.84
CA PRO A 368 8.37 4.99 1.64
C PRO A 368 9.56 4.21 1.03
N HIS A 369 10.59 3.98 1.82
CA HIS A 369 11.76 3.17 1.47
C HIS A 369 11.75 1.89 2.30
N LYS A 370 11.90 0.73 1.65
CA LYS A 370 11.93 -0.57 2.33
C LYS A 370 13.37 -0.97 2.65
N VAL A 371 13.59 -1.42 3.88
CA VAL A 371 14.85 -2.03 4.33
C VAL A 371 14.56 -3.37 4.98
N THR A 372 15.45 -4.34 4.80
CA THR A 372 15.30 -5.66 5.41
C THR A 372 15.85 -5.62 6.83
N ILE A 373 15.06 -6.10 7.79
CA ILE A 373 15.53 -6.34 9.16
C ILE A 373 16.19 -7.72 9.20
N PHE A 374 15.47 -8.78 8.85
CA PHE A 374 16.03 -10.13 8.68
C PHE A 374 15.11 -10.96 7.78
N SER A 375 15.60 -12.14 7.37
CA SER A 375 14.78 -13.13 6.69
C SER A 375 15.15 -14.52 7.19
N ASP A 376 14.17 -15.26 7.71
CA ASP A 376 14.37 -16.55 8.36
C ASP A 376 13.30 -17.57 7.94
N GLU A 377 13.63 -18.86 8.07
CA GLU A 377 12.70 -19.96 7.79
C GLU A 377 12.06 -20.52 9.06
N TYR A 378 10.73 -20.47 9.12
CA TYR A 378 9.93 -20.91 10.25
C TYR A 378 9.31 -22.27 9.91
N PRO A 379 9.30 -23.23 10.86
CA PRO A 379 8.51 -24.44 10.70
C PRO A 379 7.03 -24.09 10.64
N SER A 380 6.29 -24.78 9.79
CA SER A 380 4.87 -24.55 9.57
C SER A 380 4.13 -25.87 9.46
N ASN A 381 2.92 -25.93 10.00
CA ASN A 381 2.06 -27.10 9.88
C ASN A 381 0.84 -26.77 9.02
N PRO A 382 0.90 -27.03 7.70
CA PRO A 382 -0.21 -26.72 6.80
C PRO A 382 -1.41 -27.64 7.06
N GLU A 383 -2.60 -27.05 7.05
CA GLU A 383 -3.88 -27.72 7.21
C GLU A 383 -4.87 -27.13 6.22
N TYR A 384 -5.64 -27.98 5.54
CA TYR A 384 -6.74 -27.51 4.70
C TYR A 384 -8.03 -27.41 5.50
N LEU A 385 -8.80 -26.35 5.26
CA LEU A 385 -10.10 -26.10 5.87
C LEU A 385 -11.16 -25.85 4.79
N ALA A 386 -12.25 -26.61 4.82
CA ALA A 386 -13.41 -26.41 3.98
C ALA A 386 -14.63 -26.04 4.84
N ILE A 387 -15.42 -25.06 4.38
CA ILE A 387 -16.71 -24.71 5.01
C ILE A 387 -17.80 -24.65 3.91
N PRO A 388 -18.24 -25.81 3.39
CA PRO A 388 -19.01 -25.89 2.14
C PRO A 388 -20.38 -25.19 2.19
N ARG A 389 -20.98 -25.07 3.39
CA ARG A 389 -22.19 -24.27 3.62
C ARG A 389 -22.01 -22.79 3.27
N LEU A 390 -20.81 -22.25 3.38
CA LEU A 390 -20.54 -20.83 3.10
C LEU A 390 -19.95 -20.63 1.71
N VAL A 391 -18.97 -21.47 1.34
CA VAL A 391 -18.24 -21.37 0.07
C VAL A 391 -17.73 -22.75 -0.36
N SER A 392 -17.64 -22.99 -1.67
CA SER A 392 -17.23 -24.27 -2.28
C SER A 392 -15.72 -24.45 -2.47
N PHE A 393 -14.89 -23.69 -1.75
CA PHE A 393 -13.42 -23.76 -1.87
C PHE A 393 -12.79 -24.23 -0.56
N ALA A 394 -11.66 -24.94 -0.67
CA ALA A 394 -10.81 -25.23 0.47
C ALA A 394 -9.82 -24.06 0.67
N TYR A 395 -9.61 -23.70 1.93
CA TYR A 395 -8.58 -22.74 2.35
C TYR A 395 -7.38 -23.51 2.87
N LEU A 396 -6.19 -23.11 2.43
CA LEU A 396 -4.95 -23.54 3.05
C LEU A 396 -4.65 -22.59 4.21
N GLN A 397 -4.46 -23.14 5.41
CA GLN A 397 -4.03 -22.40 6.58
C GLN A 397 -2.81 -23.08 7.19
N THR A 398 -2.06 -22.37 8.02
CA THR A 398 -0.94 -22.95 8.76
C THR A 398 -0.76 -22.28 10.09
N VAL A 399 -0.32 -23.06 11.07
CA VAL A 399 0.19 -22.54 12.34
C VAL A 399 1.70 -22.42 12.24
N VAL A 400 2.23 -21.30 12.70
CA VAL A 400 3.66 -20.99 12.73
C VAL A 400 4.02 -20.62 14.15
N THR A 401 5.17 -21.09 14.62
CA THR A 401 5.71 -20.74 15.93
C THR A 401 6.88 -19.78 15.74
N ASN A 402 6.85 -18.63 16.40
CA ASN A 402 8.01 -17.75 16.47
C ASN A 402 9.13 -18.44 17.28
N PRO A 403 10.36 -18.62 16.77
CA PRO A 403 11.44 -19.26 17.52
C PRO A 403 11.67 -18.60 18.88
N VAL A 404 11.99 -19.40 19.91
CA VAL A 404 12.28 -18.89 21.26
C VAL A 404 13.52 -17.99 21.28
N THR A 405 14.45 -18.23 20.35
CA THR A 405 15.65 -17.41 20.14
C THR A 405 15.43 -16.27 19.14
N GLY A 406 14.23 -16.16 18.55
CA GLY A 406 13.89 -15.17 17.54
C GLY A 406 13.57 -13.80 18.13
N ALA A 407 13.39 -12.82 17.25
CA ALA A 407 12.93 -11.48 17.62
C ALA A 407 11.41 -11.46 17.84
N THR A 408 10.92 -10.47 18.60
CA THR A 408 9.49 -10.18 18.63
C THR A 408 9.05 -9.65 17.26
N LEU A 409 8.02 -10.26 16.68
CA LEU A 409 7.38 -9.76 15.46
C LEU A 409 6.36 -8.69 15.87
N LEU A 410 6.55 -7.47 15.41
CA LEU A 410 5.69 -6.34 15.75
C LEU A 410 4.41 -6.34 14.90
N PRO A 411 3.32 -5.70 15.37
CA PRO A 411 2.10 -5.60 14.59
C PRO A 411 2.34 -4.88 13.27
N GLY A 412 2.04 -5.53 12.14
CA GLY A 412 2.35 -5.01 10.81
C GLY A 412 1.61 -5.73 9.69
N LYS A 413 1.59 -5.11 8.51
CA LYS A 413 0.99 -5.72 7.31
C LYS A 413 1.93 -6.80 6.76
N ALA A 414 1.37 -7.96 6.45
CA ALA A 414 2.08 -9.06 5.82
C ALA A 414 1.51 -9.36 4.43
N ASN A 415 2.38 -9.44 3.42
CA ASN A 415 2.04 -9.96 2.11
C ASN A 415 2.31 -11.47 2.10
N ILE A 416 1.40 -12.24 1.51
CA ILE A 416 1.48 -13.70 1.47
C ILE A 416 1.71 -14.12 0.03
N PHE A 417 2.75 -14.91 -0.17
CA PHE A 417 3.11 -15.51 -1.45
C PHE A 417 3.14 -17.03 -1.32
N ARG A 418 2.47 -17.72 -2.24
CA ARG A 418 2.52 -19.18 -2.39
C ARG A 418 3.01 -19.50 -3.79
N ASP A 419 4.01 -20.36 -3.91
CA ASP A 419 4.60 -20.76 -5.21
C ASP A 419 4.99 -19.55 -6.07
N GLN A 420 5.60 -18.54 -5.43
CA GLN A 420 6.01 -17.26 -6.03
C GLN A 420 4.86 -16.35 -6.51
N THR A 421 3.61 -16.74 -6.28
CA THR A 421 2.42 -15.97 -6.64
C THR A 421 1.88 -15.23 -5.42
N PHE A 422 1.50 -13.96 -5.58
CA PHE A 422 0.87 -13.17 -4.53
C PHE A 422 -0.57 -13.67 -4.29
N VAL A 423 -0.86 -14.11 -3.08
CA VAL A 423 -2.18 -14.68 -2.72
C VAL A 423 -3.05 -13.68 -1.96
N GLY A 424 -2.43 -12.77 -1.22
CA GLY A 424 -3.15 -11.75 -0.48
C GLY A 424 -2.34 -11.09 0.61
N THR A 425 -3.04 -10.40 1.50
CA THR A 425 -2.43 -9.71 2.64
C THR A 425 -3.15 -10.04 3.93
N THR A 426 -2.39 -10.14 5.01
CA THR A 426 -2.92 -10.24 6.37
C THR A 426 -2.28 -9.17 7.25
N LYS A 427 -2.74 -9.08 8.50
CA LYS A 427 -2.12 -8.27 9.54
C LYS A 427 -1.57 -9.20 10.61
N LEU A 428 -0.27 -9.11 10.89
CA LEU A 428 0.32 -9.74 12.06
C LEU A 428 0.02 -8.88 13.28
N GLU A 429 -0.28 -9.55 14.38
CA GLU A 429 -0.33 -8.94 15.71
C GLU A 429 1.06 -8.99 16.36
N ASN A 430 1.19 -8.57 17.61
CA ASN A 430 2.46 -8.67 18.33
C ASN A 430 2.72 -10.13 18.73
N ILE A 431 3.72 -10.78 18.10
CA ILE A 431 4.04 -12.19 18.29
C ILE A 431 5.39 -12.30 19.01
N ALA A 432 5.35 -12.62 20.30
CA ALA A 432 6.54 -12.80 21.12
C ALA A 432 7.31 -14.09 20.74
N PRO A 433 8.59 -14.22 21.10
CA PRO A 433 9.33 -15.48 20.94
C PRO A 433 8.61 -16.64 21.63
N GLY A 434 8.50 -17.78 20.95
CA GLY A 434 7.76 -18.97 21.39
C GLY A 434 6.24 -18.92 21.15
N GLN A 435 5.68 -17.78 20.74
CA GLN A 435 4.24 -17.65 20.50
C GLN A 435 3.84 -18.22 19.13
N GLU A 436 2.72 -18.92 19.09
CA GLU A 436 2.10 -19.39 17.85
C GLU A 436 1.18 -18.34 17.23
N PHE A 437 1.13 -18.34 15.89
CA PHE A 437 0.20 -17.53 15.12
C PHE A 437 -0.28 -18.30 13.89
N ARG A 438 -1.50 -17.98 13.44
CA ARG A 438 -2.14 -18.63 12.29
C ARG A 438 -2.06 -17.74 11.06
N LEU A 439 -1.73 -18.34 9.93
CA LEU A 439 -1.71 -17.69 8.62
C LEU A 439 -2.69 -18.38 7.69
N ASN A 440 -3.48 -17.58 6.98
CA ASN A 440 -4.33 -18.05 5.90
C ASN A 440 -3.59 -17.86 4.58
N LEU A 441 -3.27 -18.96 3.90
CA LEU A 441 -2.48 -19.01 2.68
C LEU A 441 -3.35 -19.00 1.41
N GLY A 442 -4.62 -18.62 1.55
CA GLY A 442 -5.60 -18.46 0.47
C GLY A 442 -6.33 -19.74 0.08
N ILE A 443 -7.10 -19.63 -1.00
CA ILE A 443 -7.86 -20.76 -1.56
C ILE A 443 -6.95 -21.72 -2.33
N ASP A 444 -7.33 -22.99 -2.39
CA ASP A 444 -6.68 -23.99 -3.23
C ASP A 444 -7.74 -24.76 -4.03
N GLU A 445 -7.78 -24.50 -5.34
CA GLU A 445 -8.70 -25.13 -6.28
C GLU A 445 -8.31 -26.58 -6.61
N GLY A 446 -7.13 -27.04 -6.15
CA GLY A 446 -6.74 -28.44 -6.21
C GLY A 446 -7.61 -29.33 -5.32
N ILE A 447 -8.38 -28.76 -4.38
CA ILE A 447 -9.44 -29.48 -3.66
C ILE A 447 -10.79 -29.01 -4.18
N LYS A 448 -11.43 -29.83 -5.01
CA LYS A 448 -12.77 -29.55 -5.55
C LYS A 448 -13.83 -30.00 -4.55
N ILE A 449 -14.80 -29.12 -4.27
CA ILE A 449 -15.88 -29.38 -3.32
C ILE A 449 -17.23 -29.10 -3.98
N GLU A 450 -18.13 -30.07 -3.93
CA GLU A 450 -19.53 -29.95 -4.35
C GLU A 450 -20.42 -30.22 -3.14
N ARG A 451 -21.49 -29.42 -2.96
CA ARG A 451 -22.45 -29.54 -1.86
C ARG A 451 -23.86 -29.57 -2.41
N ASP A 452 -24.50 -30.74 -2.35
CA ASP A 452 -25.84 -30.96 -2.89
C ASP A 452 -26.87 -31.13 -1.77
N LEU A 453 -28.01 -30.44 -1.88
CA LEU A 453 -29.21 -30.79 -1.13
C LEU A 453 -29.87 -32.00 -1.79
N VAL A 454 -29.70 -33.18 -1.21
CA VAL A 454 -30.17 -34.45 -1.80
C VAL A 454 -31.54 -34.88 -1.26
N GLU A 455 -31.97 -34.34 -0.12
CA GLU A 455 -33.31 -34.58 0.42
C GLU A 455 -33.87 -33.31 1.07
N ARG A 456 -35.11 -32.97 0.72
CA ARG A 456 -35.95 -32.02 1.46
C ARG A 456 -37.37 -32.59 1.52
N GLN A 457 -37.69 -33.26 2.62
CA GLN A 457 -38.98 -33.91 2.81
C GLN A 457 -39.74 -33.28 3.96
N VAL A 458 -40.98 -32.86 3.71
CA VAL A 458 -41.92 -32.45 4.77
C VAL A 458 -42.90 -33.60 5.00
N ASP A 459 -42.96 -34.10 6.23
CA ASP A 459 -43.87 -35.18 6.58
C ASP A 459 -45.32 -34.71 6.44
N LYS A 460 -46.09 -35.41 5.59
CA LYS A 460 -47.51 -35.11 5.33
C LYS A 460 -48.42 -35.49 6.51
N LYS A 461 -47.97 -36.42 7.37
CA LYS A 461 -48.70 -36.88 8.56
C LYS A 461 -48.09 -36.25 9.80
N LEU A 462 -48.90 -35.54 10.58
CA LEU A 462 -48.49 -34.99 11.87
C LEU A 462 -48.41 -36.12 12.90
N ILE A 463 -47.22 -36.38 13.42
CA ILE A 463 -47.02 -37.31 14.54
C ILE A 463 -46.92 -36.47 15.81
N GLY A 464 -47.84 -36.67 16.76
CA GLY A 464 -47.84 -35.92 18.02
C GLY A 464 -48.06 -34.40 17.87
N ASN A 465 -48.84 -33.97 16.88
CA ASN A 465 -49.05 -32.55 16.52
C ASN A 465 -47.74 -31.79 16.19
N GLN A 466 -46.71 -32.48 15.71
CA GLN A 466 -45.47 -31.86 15.22
C GLN A 466 -45.34 -32.04 13.71
N ARG A 467 -44.93 -30.96 13.03
CA ARG A 467 -44.44 -30.99 11.66
C ARG A 467 -42.95 -31.32 11.69
N ARG A 468 -42.55 -32.30 10.88
CA ARG A 468 -41.16 -32.69 10.68
C ARG A 468 -40.73 -32.32 9.27
N THR A 469 -39.58 -31.68 9.16
CA THR A 469 -38.90 -31.47 7.89
C THR A 469 -37.53 -32.11 7.95
N THR A 470 -37.29 -33.06 7.07
CA THR A 470 -36.01 -33.75 6.91
C THR A 470 -35.19 -33.06 5.83
N TYR A 471 -33.93 -32.80 6.14
CA TYR A 471 -32.93 -32.29 5.21
C TYR A 471 -31.77 -33.27 5.16
N ALA A 472 -31.28 -33.56 3.95
CA ALA A 472 -30.04 -34.30 3.76
C ALA A 472 -29.13 -33.62 2.74
N TYR A 473 -27.85 -33.55 3.07
CA TYR A 473 -26.82 -32.99 2.21
C TYR A 473 -25.78 -34.05 1.88
N ARG A 474 -25.33 -34.04 0.63
CA ARG A 474 -24.18 -34.81 0.16
C ARG A 474 -23.07 -33.84 -0.21
N LEU A 475 -21.88 -34.06 0.32
CA LEU A 475 -20.68 -33.34 -0.06
C LEU A 475 -19.78 -34.28 -0.85
N VAL A 476 -19.33 -33.85 -2.01
CA VAL A 476 -18.34 -34.58 -2.82
C VAL A 476 -17.05 -33.77 -2.80
N ILE A 477 -15.99 -34.37 -2.29
CA ILE A 477 -14.68 -33.73 -2.11
C ILE A 477 -13.66 -34.53 -2.90
N THR A 478 -12.96 -33.85 -3.81
CA THR A 478 -11.98 -34.48 -4.70
C THR A 478 -10.63 -33.79 -4.57
N ASN A 479 -9.57 -34.56 -4.32
CA ASN A 479 -8.20 -34.07 -4.36
C ASN A 479 -7.62 -34.21 -5.76
N LEU A 480 -7.55 -33.10 -6.50
CA LEU A 480 -7.01 -33.05 -7.87
C LEU A 480 -5.49 -32.94 -7.90
N GLN A 481 -4.82 -32.93 -6.74
CA GLN A 481 -3.37 -32.81 -6.64
C GLN A 481 -2.67 -34.17 -6.73
N SER A 482 -1.34 -34.14 -6.83
CA SER A 482 -0.47 -35.33 -6.91
C SER A 482 -0.02 -35.87 -5.55
N GLU A 483 -0.39 -35.22 -4.46
CA GLU A 483 0.02 -35.55 -3.10
C GLU A 483 -1.20 -35.77 -2.20
N GLN A 484 -1.03 -36.60 -1.16
CA GLN A 484 -2.06 -36.77 -0.13
C GLN A 484 -2.21 -35.49 0.68
N LYS A 485 -3.46 -35.05 0.92
CA LYS A 485 -3.77 -33.86 1.72
C LYS A 485 -4.73 -34.20 2.85
N THR A 486 -4.51 -33.62 4.02
CA THR A 486 -5.42 -33.71 5.16
C THR A 486 -6.33 -32.48 5.16
N LEU A 487 -7.65 -32.70 5.12
CA LEU A 487 -8.68 -31.68 5.03
C LEU A 487 -9.62 -31.75 6.25
N VAL A 488 -9.79 -30.62 6.92
CA VAL A 488 -10.85 -30.42 7.93
C VAL A 488 -12.07 -29.83 7.22
N VAL A 489 -13.20 -30.54 7.27
CA VAL A 489 -14.47 -30.10 6.70
C VAL A 489 -15.41 -29.71 7.82
N LYS A 490 -15.90 -28.46 7.78
CA LYS A 490 -16.86 -27.94 8.75
C LYS A 490 -18.20 -27.64 8.10
N GLU A 491 -19.25 -28.21 8.66
CA GLU A 491 -20.64 -27.90 8.35
C GLU A 491 -21.35 -27.43 9.63
N GLN A 492 -22.54 -26.86 9.48
CA GLN A 492 -23.29 -26.39 10.64
C GLN A 492 -24.78 -26.67 10.47
N LEU A 493 -25.35 -27.34 11.47
CA LEU A 493 -26.79 -27.47 11.62
C LEU A 493 -27.40 -26.15 12.10
N PRO A 494 -28.63 -25.81 11.67
CA PRO A 494 -29.36 -24.71 12.27
C PRO A 494 -29.49 -24.88 13.78
N VAL A 495 -29.32 -23.80 14.54
CA VAL A 495 -29.49 -23.79 15.99
C VAL A 495 -30.73 -22.99 16.33
N SER A 496 -31.69 -23.62 17.01
CA SER A 496 -32.87 -22.92 17.47
C SER A 496 -32.58 -22.06 18.69
N ARG A 497 -33.15 -20.85 18.72
CA ARG A 497 -33.26 -20.00 19.92
C ARG A 497 -34.63 -20.15 20.62
N ASP A 498 -35.54 -20.94 20.05
CA ASP A 498 -36.87 -21.24 20.59
C ASP A 498 -36.96 -22.73 20.93
N GLU A 499 -37.26 -23.05 22.18
CA GLU A 499 -37.40 -24.42 22.69
C GLU A 499 -38.48 -25.23 21.95
N LYS A 500 -39.42 -24.57 21.27
CA LYS A 500 -40.48 -25.19 20.47
C LYS A 500 -39.99 -25.75 19.13
N ILE A 501 -38.79 -25.38 18.69
CA ILE A 501 -38.17 -25.89 17.46
C ILE A 501 -37.00 -26.78 17.86
N LYS A 502 -37.11 -28.07 17.54
CA LYS A 502 -36.07 -29.06 17.83
C LYS A 502 -35.33 -29.40 16.55
N VAL A 503 -34.00 -29.27 16.58
CA VAL A 503 -33.12 -29.70 15.48
C VAL A 503 -32.36 -30.94 15.95
N ARG A 504 -32.38 -32.01 15.15
CA ARG A 504 -31.74 -33.28 15.49
C ARG A 504 -30.96 -33.81 14.30
N LEU A 505 -29.67 -34.06 14.50
CA LEU A 505 -28.88 -34.86 13.58
C LEU A 505 -29.38 -36.32 13.63
N THR A 506 -29.73 -36.88 12.48
CA THR A 506 -30.26 -38.25 12.40
C THR A 506 -29.27 -39.23 11.79
N GLN A 507 -28.51 -38.81 10.79
CA GLN A 507 -27.53 -39.66 10.12
C GLN A 507 -26.31 -38.85 9.72
N THR A 508 -25.13 -39.47 9.80
CA THR A 508 -23.93 -38.98 9.13
C THR A 508 -23.10 -40.15 8.61
N ASN A 509 -22.39 -39.91 7.52
CA ASN A 509 -21.37 -40.79 7.01
C ASN A 509 -20.20 -39.93 6.49
N PRO A 510 -18.98 -40.05 7.06
CA PRO A 510 -18.61 -40.82 8.24
C PRO A 510 -19.37 -40.41 9.51
N LYS A 511 -19.45 -41.33 10.49
CA LYS A 511 -20.15 -41.10 11.77
C LYS A 511 -19.40 -40.06 12.62
N ILE A 512 -20.10 -39.01 13.03
CA ILE A 512 -19.60 -37.96 13.94
C ILE A 512 -20.67 -37.58 14.96
N GLN A 513 -20.27 -36.83 15.97
CA GLN A 513 -21.19 -36.20 16.93
C GLN A 513 -21.32 -34.71 16.61
N THR A 514 -22.47 -34.12 16.94
CA THR A 514 -22.68 -32.68 16.82
C THR A 514 -21.94 -31.97 17.94
N GLY A 515 -21.08 -31.00 17.58
CA GLY A 515 -20.41 -30.11 18.50
C GLY A 515 -21.31 -28.97 18.99
N GLU A 516 -20.70 -28.01 19.69
CA GLU A 516 -21.39 -26.81 20.13
C GLU A 516 -21.95 -26.02 18.94
N MET A 517 -23.07 -25.34 19.15
CA MET A 517 -23.72 -24.50 18.14
C MET A 517 -23.98 -25.23 16.79
N GLY A 518 -24.28 -26.52 16.84
CA GLY A 518 -24.63 -27.31 15.66
C GLY A 518 -23.45 -27.66 14.75
N LEU A 519 -22.21 -27.46 15.20
CA LEU A 519 -21.01 -27.73 14.39
C LEU A 519 -20.88 -29.22 14.05
N LEU A 520 -20.61 -29.51 12.79
CA LEU A 520 -20.23 -30.82 12.28
C LEU A 520 -18.80 -30.71 11.74
N GLU A 521 -17.89 -31.56 12.20
CA GLU A 521 -16.49 -31.51 11.80
C GLU A 521 -16.00 -32.91 11.40
N TRP A 522 -15.45 -33.03 10.20
CA TRP A 522 -14.75 -34.23 9.73
C TRP A 522 -13.30 -33.90 9.43
N LYS A 523 -12.40 -34.85 9.72
CA LYS A 523 -11.02 -34.83 9.26
C LYS A 523 -10.84 -35.93 8.23
N LEU A 524 -10.48 -35.54 7.02
CA LEU A 524 -10.34 -36.43 5.86
C LEU A 524 -8.87 -36.49 5.46
N ASP A 525 -8.40 -37.69 5.14
CA ASP A 525 -7.15 -37.90 4.44
C ASP A 525 -7.49 -38.24 2.98
N LEU A 526 -7.18 -37.32 2.09
CA LEU A 526 -7.49 -37.42 0.66
C LEU A 526 -6.23 -37.84 -0.09
N SER A 527 -6.16 -39.08 -0.56
CA SER A 527 -5.07 -39.54 -1.42
C SER A 527 -5.06 -38.76 -2.76
N PRO A 528 -3.94 -38.78 -3.52
CA PRO A 528 -3.89 -38.16 -4.84
C PRO A 528 -5.01 -38.67 -5.76
N GLN A 529 -5.72 -37.77 -6.43
CA GLN A 529 -6.88 -38.09 -7.30
C GLN A 529 -8.05 -38.79 -6.59
N ASP A 530 -8.06 -38.86 -5.26
CA ASP A 530 -9.12 -39.49 -4.49
C ASP A 530 -10.39 -38.63 -4.47
N LYS A 531 -11.53 -39.32 -4.42
CA LYS A 531 -12.86 -38.72 -4.27
C LYS A 531 -13.53 -39.34 -3.06
N GLN A 532 -13.84 -38.49 -2.07
CA GLN A 532 -14.57 -38.89 -0.87
C GLN A 532 -15.94 -38.21 -0.83
N GLU A 533 -16.93 -38.97 -0.38
CA GLU A 533 -18.30 -38.49 -0.21
C GLU A 533 -18.66 -38.44 1.27
N LEU A 534 -19.13 -37.27 1.72
CA LEU A 534 -19.74 -37.10 3.04
C LEU A 534 -21.25 -36.96 2.89
N TYR A 535 -21.97 -37.47 3.86
CA TYR A 535 -23.41 -37.35 3.94
C TYR A 535 -23.81 -36.96 5.36
N TYR A 536 -24.76 -36.03 5.49
CA TYR A 536 -25.43 -35.78 6.76
C TYR A 536 -26.90 -35.48 6.56
N GLN A 537 -27.72 -35.94 7.51
CA GLN A 537 -29.15 -35.75 7.55
C GLN A 537 -29.56 -35.22 8.92
N PHE A 538 -30.47 -34.27 8.93
CA PHE A 538 -31.08 -33.74 10.14
C PHE A 538 -32.57 -33.48 9.97
N ILE A 539 -33.28 -33.46 11.09
CA ILE A 539 -34.71 -33.19 11.15
C ILE A 539 -34.94 -31.93 11.97
N ILE A 540 -35.84 -31.08 11.47
CA ILE A 540 -36.41 -29.96 12.20
C ILE A 540 -37.85 -30.33 12.58
N GLU A 541 -38.14 -30.34 13.88
CA GLU A 541 -39.45 -30.61 14.46
C GLU A 541 -40.03 -29.33 15.08
N HIS A 542 -41.25 -28.93 14.70
CA HIS A 542 -41.94 -27.79 15.29
C HIS A 542 -43.47 -27.93 15.22
N SER A 543 -44.22 -27.11 15.94
CA SER A 543 -45.68 -27.07 15.81
C SER A 543 -46.09 -26.54 14.42
N PRO A 544 -47.12 -27.11 13.75
CA PRO A 544 -47.60 -26.63 12.45
C PRO A 544 -48.03 -25.17 12.40
N GLU A 545 -48.46 -24.62 13.54
CA GLU A 545 -48.89 -23.22 13.69
C GLU A 545 -47.70 -22.24 13.74
N LEU A 546 -46.50 -22.76 14.02
CA LEU A 546 -45.30 -21.95 14.17
C LEU A 546 -44.67 -21.71 12.78
N LYS A 547 -44.59 -20.44 12.38
CA LYS A 547 -43.90 -20.03 11.17
C LYS A 547 -42.39 -19.99 11.43
N VAL A 548 -41.66 -20.92 10.82
CA VAL A 548 -40.18 -20.96 10.88
C VAL A 548 -39.60 -20.18 9.71
N ILE A 549 -38.61 -19.34 9.98
CA ILE A 549 -37.86 -18.55 8.99
C ILE A 549 -36.36 -18.85 9.11
N GLY A 550 -35.57 -18.55 8.08
CA GLY A 550 -34.11 -18.76 8.10
C GLY A 550 -33.67 -20.21 7.81
N LEU A 551 -34.48 -20.98 7.09
CA LEU A 551 -34.18 -22.36 6.68
C LEU A 551 -33.66 -22.48 5.25
N ASP A 552 -33.70 -21.40 4.48
CA ASP A 552 -33.14 -21.34 3.13
C ASP A 552 -31.69 -20.84 3.26
N ILE A 553 -30.72 -21.76 3.13
CA ILE A 553 -29.27 -21.48 3.15
C ILE A 553 -28.57 -22.38 2.14
#